data_AF-A0A2Z2NQ87-F1
#
_entry.id   AF-A0A2Z2NQ87-F1
#
_cell.length_a   1.000
_cell.length_b   1.000
_cell.length_c   1.000
_cell.angle_alpha   90.00
_cell.angle_beta   90.00
_cell.angle_gamma   90.00
#
_symmetry.space_group_name_H-M   'P 1'
#
loop_
_entity.id
_entity.type
_entity.pdbx_description
1 polymer ?
#
loop_
_entity_poly.entity_id
_entity_poly.type
_entity_poly.pdbx_seq_one_letter_code
_entity_poly.pdbx_strand_id
1 'polypeptide(L)'
;MKKYLIFALLGGLVLVSGCGNSNSGAVVGSSTTSSDSEVADGAGVGGNPTLPDAGGDTDSGNDTGGTDEAGDTGNGAGTDSSDGAGSTDGAVEGDSGSQLDDLVVTDDMLPPGNLRAVRYSATAGEVFWDALSDADENTRYRIERDGIVLATVSSLSYFTETLQFETVHTMTVYVVAGELRSQSATITFNEQIDPPIAVHEFELGLDRNRVSLDEGNEAGSTFVINIAAQGNETVQLEIQGQRPDDTAGITIELGKSVLSSEESDTSVTFKMPVGMRPIMEQERRFNLIASSGDQVRQAEIILDVKPVNAPDVYLLIGQSNMVGSSKTGLKEVYAGGQDERSDRIWQLNVAPNNKQIFSGFDDFLNESNNAIEPRFIEAEDPLHDPRNPVVQFKGGTTVGPSLTFAKAALASTTQRIYLVPTAWGASGFCNVTGELLAWNAGTSDNSSLGGSGLLERALTRLNMTMRDTGGILRGIIWHQGGADSNDQACADTYAENLRLMVERLRRDAPQDARGPAARGSQAPIPFIVGTQSKGVDDRGDYSKWPSTKTQVDAVQRNISAIVPYADWVNNDDLVPPSYPCGSSSCVHFGATANREIGRRFYEALTRVWSR
;
A
#
# COMPACT_ATOMS: atom_id res chain seq x y z
N MET A 1 25.49 -24.75 32.36
CA MET A 1 26.24 -25.18 33.57
C MET A 1 27.73 -25.25 33.25
N LYS A 2 28.56 -25.02 34.26
CA LYS A 2 29.95 -24.54 34.23
C LYS A 2 31.02 -25.48 33.61
N LYS A 3 31.99 -24.81 32.95
CA LYS A 3 33.47 -24.93 33.02
C LYS A 3 34.16 -26.25 32.68
N TYR A 4 35.08 -26.17 31.71
CA TYR A 4 36.41 -26.83 31.60
C TYR A 4 37.15 -26.08 30.46
N LEU A 5 38.47 -25.88 30.38
CA LEU A 5 39.66 -26.19 31.18
C LEU A 5 40.79 -25.29 30.60
N ILE A 6 41.70 -24.81 31.45
CA ILE A 6 42.93 -24.07 31.08
C ILE A 6 44.05 -25.08 30.82
N PHE A 7 44.84 -24.88 29.76
CA PHE A 7 46.22 -25.38 29.68
C PHE A 7 47.13 -24.28 29.13
N ALA A 8 48.20 -24.02 29.87
CA ALA A 8 49.36 -23.23 29.47
C ALA A 8 50.58 -24.15 29.51
N LEU A 9 51.54 -23.95 28.61
CA LEU A 9 52.99 -23.85 28.87
C LEU A 9 53.84 -24.01 27.59
N LEU A 10 54.71 -23.00 27.40
CA LEU A 10 56.09 -23.05 26.91
C LEU A 10 56.33 -23.33 25.41
N GLY A 11 57.24 -22.66 24.72
CA GLY A 11 58.26 -21.68 25.07
C GLY A 11 59.09 -21.38 23.81
N GLY A 12 59.82 -20.26 23.77
CA GLY A 12 60.67 -19.93 22.62
C GLY A 12 61.20 -18.51 22.64
N LEU A 13 62.29 -18.32 23.37
CA LEU A 13 63.10 -17.12 23.52
C LEU A 13 64.12 -16.98 22.37
N VAL A 14 64.49 -15.74 21.99
CA VAL A 14 65.82 -15.20 21.55
C VAL A 14 65.54 -13.81 20.93
N LEU A 15 65.78 -12.67 21.60
CA LEU A 15 67.05 -11.91 21.78
C LEU A 15 67.64 -11.39 20.45
N VAL A 16 68.15 -10.17 20.25
CA VAL A 16 68.16 -8.86 20.94
C VAL A 16 68.99 -7.90 20.04
N SER A 17 68.86 -6.58 20.28
CA SER A 17 69.75 -5.45 19.90
C SER A 17 69.31 -4.62 18.70
N GLY A 18 69.28 -3.29 18.75
CA GLY A 18 69.65 -2.37 19.82
C GLY A 18 69.88 -0.94 19.29
N CYS A 19 69.43 0.03 20.09
CA CYS A 19 69.96 1.38 20.31
C CYS A 19 70.16 2.40 19.16
N GLY A 20 69.58 3.59 19.35
CA GLY A 20 70.00 4.85 18.74
C GLY A 20 69.17 6.02 19.25
N ASN A 21 69.81 6.95 19.95
CA ASN A 21 69.24 7.91 20.90
C ASN A 21 68.99 9.32 20.32
N SER A 22 68.14 10.10 21.00
CA SER A 22 68.14 11.58 21.14
C SER A 22 68.00 12.49 19.90
N ASN A 23 67.02 13.41 19.87
CA ASN A 23 67.17 14.74 20.51
C ASN A 23 65.88 15.60 20.44
N SER A 24 65.82 16.52 21.40
CA SER A 24 64.84 17.58 21.67
C SER A 24 64.57 18.59 20.53
N GLY A 25 63.37 19.18 20.53
CA GLY A 25 63.09 20.45 19.85
C GLY A 25 61.61 20.82 19.84
N ALA A 26 61.19 21.68 20.78
CA ALA A 26 59.98 22.48 20.64
C ALA A 26 60.18 23.53 19.54
N VAL A 27 59.12 23.89 18.81
CA VAL A 27 58.79 25.25 18.30
C VAL A 27 57.59 25.18 17.33
N VAL A 28 56.54 25.90 17.71
CA VAL A 28 55.67 26.81 16.92
C VAL A 28 54.92 26.28 15.70
N GLY A 29 53.63 26.62 15.68
CA GLY A 29 52.66 26.18 14.68
C GLY A 29 52.81 26.80 13.30
N SER A 30 52.04 26.22 12.36
CA SER A 30 51.68 26.88 11.12
C SER A 30 50.31 26.36 10.69
N SER A 31 49.32 27.22 10.87
CA SER A 31 48.06 27.24 10.13
C SER A 31 48.34 27.30 8.64
N THR A 32 47.89 26.31 7.87
CA THR A 32 47.85 26.40 6.41
C THR A 32 46.47 26.89 6.00
N THR A 33 46.42 28.17 5.68
CA THR A 33 45.38 28.87 4.93
C THR A 33 45.26 28.29 3.51
N SER A 34 44.06 27.91 3.08
CA SER A 34 43.73 27.76 1.66
C SER A 34 42.91 28.96 1.22
N SER A 35 43.46 29.67 0.24
CA SER A 35 43.07 30.95 -0.32
C SER A 35 41.81 30.94 -1.19
N ASP A 36 41.09 32.06 -1.11
CA ASP A 36 40.00 32.53 -1.95
C ASP A 36 40.36 32.80 -3.42
N SER A 37 39.34 32.75 -4.28
CA SER A 37 39.12 33.58 -5.50
C SER A 37 37.77 33.15 -6.12
N GLU A 38 36.87 33.96 -6.67
CA GLU A 38 36.72 35.41 -6.87
C GLU A 38 35.26 35.66 -7.34
N VAL A 39 34.82 36.90 -7.20
CA VAL A 39 33.49 37.45 -7.55
C VAL A 39 33.53 38.02 -8.98
N ALA A 40 32.42 37.95 -9.72
CA ALA A 40 32.14 38.91 -10.81
C ALA A 40 30.63 39.14 -10.99
N ASP A 41 30.20 40.38 -10.72
CA ASP A 41 28.90 40.99 -11.06
C ASP A 41 28.90 41.52 -12.49
N GLY A 42 27.73 41.53 -13.14
CA GLY A 42 27.49 42.24 -14.41
C GLY A 42 26.00 42.36 -14.75
N ALA A 43 25.47 43.59 -14.68
CA ALA A 43 24.06 43.94 -14.91
C ALA A 43 23.75 44.35 -16.38
N GLY A 44 22.50 44.17 -16.84
CA GLY A 44 21.94 44.95 -17.96
C GLY A 44 20.72 44.39 -18.72
N VAL A 45 19.50 44.79 -18.29
CA VAL A 45 18.30 45.28 -19.05
C VAL A 45 18.06 44.77 -20.49
N GLY A 46 16.89 44.33 -20.98
CA GLY A 46 15.48 44.31 -20.56
C GLY A 46 14.59 44.15 -21.82
N GLY A 47 13.36 43.61 -21.70
CA GLY A 47 12.33 43.67 -22.76
C GLY A 47 11.51 42.39 -22.98
N ASN A 48 10.25 42.42 -22.56
CA ASN A 48 9.12 41.57 -22.98
C ASN A 48 7.87 42.50 -22.92
N PRO A 49 6.65 42.17 -23.40
CA PRO A 49 6.18 40.89 -23.97
C PRO A 49 5.22 41.00 -25.19
N THR A 50 4.92 39.85 -25.82
CA THR A 50 3.54 39.49 -26.27
C THR A 50 3.48 38.07 -26.86
N LEU A 51 2.43 37.33 -26.44
CA LEU A 51 1.79 36.15 -27.04
C LEU A 51 0.26 36.40 -26.90
N PRO A 52 -0.68 35.64 -27.51
CA PRO A 52 -0.55 34.47 -28.41
C PRO A 52 -1.44 34.59 -29.68
N ASP A 53 -1.35 33.64 -30.63
CA ASP A 53 -2.48 33.34 -31.52
C ASP A 53 -2.56 31.85 -31.90
N ALA A 54 -3.79 31.44 -32.17
CA ALA A 54 -4.36 30.11 -32.12
C ALA A 54 -4.15 29.26 -33.38
N GLY A 55 -4.24 27.93 -33.19
CA GLY A 55 -4.45 26.96 -34.25
C GLY A 55 -5.94 26.80 -34.58
N GLY A 56 -6.23 26.67 -35.87
CA GLY A 56 -7.47 26.06 -36.40
C GLY A 56 -7.39 24.54 -36.31
N ASP A 57 -8.31 23.73 -36.81
CA ASP A 57 -9.57 23.92 -37.54
C ASP A 57 -10.24 22.51 -37.60
N THR A 58 -11.58 22.50 -37.67
CA THR A 58 -12.52 21.49 -38.29
C THR A 58 -12.43 19.98 -37.92
N ASP A 59 -13.48 19.13 -37.99
CA ASP A 59 -14.82 19.20 -38.56
C ASP A 59 -15.77 18.13 -37.94
N SER A 60 -17.07 18.44 -38.02
CA SER A 60 -18.29 17.63 -38.29
C SER A 60 -18.52 16.19 -37.77
N GLY A 61 -19.79 15.92 -37.43
CA GLY A 61 -20.37 14.58 -37.53
C GLY A 61 -21.62 14.33 -36.69
N ASN A 62 -22.77 14.75 -37.21
CA ASN A 62 -24.10 14.65 -36.61
C ASN A 62 -24.75 13.26 -36.80
N ASP A 63 -25.79 13.02 -35.99
CA ASP A 63 -27.06 12.36 -36.35
C ASP A 63 -27.36 10.87 -36.06
N THR A 64 -28.32 10.71 -35.13
CA THR A 64 -29.62 10.02 -35.21
C THR A 64 -29.76 8.52 -35.54
N GLY A 65 -30.44 7.82 -34.62
CA GLY A 65 -31.79 7.29 -34.88
C GLY A 65 -31.93 5.80 -35.26
N GLY A 66 -32.91 5.14 -34.63
CA GLY A 66 -33.78 4.16 -35.32
C GLY A 66 -33.69 2.69 -34.88
N THR A 67 -34.55 2.34 -33.92
CA THR A 67 -35.57 1.26 -33.93
C THR A 67 -35.43 -0.01 -34.80
N ASP A 68 -35.74 -1.12 -34.11
CA ASP A 68 -36.65 -2.21 -34.47
C ASP A 68 -36.21 -3.44 -35.29
N GLU A 69 -36.83 -4.53 -34.84
CA GLU A 69 -37.23 -5.77 -35.52
C GLU A 69 -36.33 -7.02 -35.52
N ALA A 70 -36.87 -8.00 -34.77
CA ALA A 70 -37.28 -9.32 -35.25
C ALA A 70 -36.23 -10.43 -35.48
N GLY A 71 -36.53 -11.57 -34.85
CA GLY A 71 -36.66 -12.81 -35.58
C GLY A 71 -35.62 -13.88 -35.29
N ASP A 72 -36.15 -14.99 -34.79
CA ASP A 72 -36.03 -16.32 -35.40
C ASP A 72 -35.36 -17.42 -34.54
N THR A 73 -35.98 -18.57 -34.77
CA THR A 73 -36.08 -19.86 -34.14
C THR A 73 -34.81 -20.70 -34.09
N GLY A 74 -34.84 -21.75 -33.27
CA GLY A 74 -33.78 -22.75 -33.24
C GLY A 74 -34.06 -23.93 -32.33
N ASN A 75 -34.91 -24.82 -32.81
CA ASN A 75 -35.22 -26.14 -32.26
C ASN A 75 -33.96 -27.04 -32.14
N GLY A 76 -33.91 -27.95 -31.16
CA GLY A 76 -32.78 -28.89 -31.03
C GLY A 76 -33.01 -29.98 -29.99
N ALA A 77 -33.60 -31.10 -30.44
CA ALA A 77 -33.78 -32.34 -29.69
C ALA A 77 -32.45 -33.01 -29.29
N GLY A 78 -32.47 -33.76 -28.19
CA GLY A 78 -31.39 -34.64 -27.76
C GLY A 78 -31.88 -35.67 -26.75
N THR A 79 -32.12 -36.87 -27.26
CA THR A 79 -32.40 -38.14 -26.56
C THR A 79 -31.19 -38.61 -25.74
N ASP A 80 -31.39 -39.22 -24.55
CA ASP A 80 -30.85 -40.55 -24.25
C ASP A 80 -31.51 -41.20 -23.02
N SER A 81 -31.48 -42.53 -23.07
CA SER A 81 -32.10 -43.60 -22.31
C SER A 81 -31.47 -43.82 -20.93
N SER A 82 -32.21 -44.47 -20.02
CA SER A 82 -31.76 -45.72 -19.41
C SER A 82 -32.81 -46.34 -18.49
N ASP A 83 -33.03 -47.63 -18.73
CA ASP A 83 -33.83 -48.56 -17.92
C ASP A 83 -33.18 -48.87 -16.58
N GLY A 84 -34.00 -49.16 -15.56
CA GLY A 84 -33.55 -49.68 -14.26
C GLY A 84 -34.69 -50.22 -13.42
N ALA A 85 -34.77 -51.55 -13.33
CA ALA A 85 -35.82 -52.35 -12.72
C ALA A 85 -35.94 -52.27 -11.18
N GLY A 86 -37.13 -52.57 -10.65
CA GLY A 86 -37.34 -52.83 -9.22
C GLY A 86 -38.80 -53.11 -8.83
N SER A 87 -39.18 -54.38 -8.84
CA SER A 87 -40.48 -54.94 -8.44
C SER A 87 -40.76 -54.86 -6.93
N THR A 88 -42.02 -54.62 -6.52
CA THR A 88 -42.77 -55.53 -5.61
C THR A 88 -44.29 -55.31 -5.68
N ASP A 89 -44.98 -56.43 -5.56
CA ASP A 89 -46.42 -56.73 -5.65
C ASP A 89 -47.42 -55.84 -4.88
N GLY A 90 -48.65 -55.84 -5.41
CA GLY A 90 -49.86 -55.48 -4.70
C GLY A 90 -51.11 -55.49 -5.59
N ALA A 91 -51.42 -56.63 -6.21
CA ALA A 91 -52.61 -56.79 -7.04
C ALA A 91 -53.91 -56.58 -6.23
N VAL A 92 -54.75 -55.65 -6.68
CA VAL A 92 -56.21 -55.72 -6.51
C VAL A 92 -56.81 -55.60 -7.90
N GLU A 93 -57.61 -56.60 -8.24
CA GLU A 93 -58.35 -56.74 -9.49
C GLU A 93 -59.14 -55.46 -9.80
N GLY A 94 -58.98 -54.96 -11.02
CA GLY A 94 -59.79 -53.88 -11.58
C GLY A 94 -60.10 -54.23 -13.02
N ASP A 95 -61.26 -54.83 -13.19
CA ASP A 95 -61.91 -55.19 -14.46
C ASP A 95 -61.85 -54.05 -15.48
N SER A 96 -61.59 -54.43 -16.73
CA SER A 96 -61.53 -53.55 -17.87
C SER A 96 -62.91 -53.03 -18.23
N GLY A 97 -63.06 -51.70 -18.17
CA GLY A 97 -63.80 -50.98 -19.20
C GLY A 97 -65.32 -50.89 -19.02
N SER A 98 -65.74 -49.63 -18.96
CA SER A 98 -67.04 -49.10 -19.35
C SER A 98 -68.16 -49.10 -18.30
N GLN A 99 -68.83 -47.94 -18.28
CA GLN A 99 -70.03 -47.54 -17.55
C GLN A 99 -69.82 -47.13 -16.10
N LEU A 100 -70.01 -45.83 -15.84
CA LEU A 100 -70.87 -45.28 -14.77
C LEU A 100 -70.90 -43.75 -14.94
N ASP A 101 -71.58 -43.33 -16.00
CA ASP A 101 -71.97 -41.94 -16.27
C ASP A 101 -73.44 -41.70 -15.81
N ASP A 102 -73.90 -42.48 -14.82
CA ASP A 102 -75.31 -42.66 -14.47
C ASP A 102 -75.75 -41.90 -13.19
N LEU A 103 -74.92 -41.00 -12.67
CA LEU A 103 -75.33 -40.18 -11.53
C LEU A 103 -76.27 -39.06 -11.99
N VAL A 104 -77.52 -39.13 -11.54
CA VAL A 104 -78.55 -38.15 -11.85
C VAL A 104 -78.27 -36.86 -11.06
N VAL A 105 -78.17 -35.74 -11.77
CA VAL A 105 -77.98 -34.42 -11.14
C VAL A 105 -79.25 -34.03 -10.40
N THR A 106 -79.11 -33.65 -9.14
CA THR A 106 -80.20 -33.09 -8.33
C THR A 106 -79.83 -31.70 -7.83
N ASP A 107 -80.79 -30.78 -7.85
CA ASP A 107 -80.65 -29.44 -7.27
C ASP A 107 -80.87 -29.45 -5.75
N ASP A 108 -81.34 -30.58 -5.18
CA ASP A 108 -81.53 -30.75 -3.74
C ASP A 108 -80.21 -30.99 -2.98
N MET A 109 -79.07 -31.11 -3.69
CA MET A 109 -77.75 -31.33 -3.09
C MET A 109 -76.75 -30.25 -3.53
N LEU A 110 -76.20 -29.52 -2.56
CA LEU A 110 -75.24 -28.45 -2.82
C LEU A 110 -73.87 -29.02 -3.25
N PRO A 111 -73.15 -28.34 -4.17
CA PRO A 111 -71.76 -28.66 -4.45
C PRO A 111 -70.86 -28.39 -3.22
N PRO A 112 -69.67 -29.01 -3.15
CA PRO A 112 -68.70 -28.69 -2.09
C PRO A 112 -68.31 -27.21 -2.13
N GLY A 113 -68.18 -26.60 -0.95
CA GLY A 113 -67.77 -25.20 -0.80
C GLY A 113 -66.26 -25.01 -0.77
N ASN A 114 -65.79 -23.78 -1.03
CA ASN A 114 -64.42 -23.31 -0.81
C ASN A 114 -63.31 -24.24 -1.33
N LEU A 115 -63.41 -24.64 -2.60
CA LEU A 115 -62.33 -25.40 -3.25
C LEU A 115 -61.04 -24.59 -3.27
N ARG A 116 -59.93 -25.25 -2.88
CA ARG A 116 -58.57 -24.71 -2.90
C ARG A 116 -57.62 -25.77 -3.47
N ALA A 117 -56.63 -25.34 -4.24
CA ALA A 117 -55.62 -26.22 -4.84
C ALA A 117 -54.22 -25.73 -4.47
N VAL A 118 -53.32 -26.64 -4.14
CA VAL A 118 -51.90 -26.35 -3.87
C VAL A 118 -51.06 -27.24 -4.78
N ARG A 119 -50.17 -26.64 -5.58
CA ARG A 119 -49.25 -27.38 -6.47
C ARG A 119 -47.88 -27.48 -5.82
N TYR A 120 -47.46 -28.70 -5.50
CA TYR A 120 -46.21 -28.97 -4.78
C TYR A 120 -45.02 -29.16 -5.74
N SER A 121 -45.25 -29.57 -6.99
CA SER A 121 -44.20 -29.75 -7.99
C SER A 121 -44.76 -29.68 -9.42
N ALA A 122 -43.91 -29.94 -10.42
CA ALA A 122 -44.33 -30.07 -11.81
C ALA A 122 -45.40 -31.16 -12.02
N THR A 123 -45.41 -32.21 -11.19
CA THR A 123 -46.32 -33.36 -11.34
C THR A 123 -47.23 -33.58 -10.15
N ALA A 124 -46.94 -32.96 -8.99
CA ALA A 124 -47.69 -33.21 -7.76
C ALA A 124 -48.49 -31.99 -7.27
N GLY A 125 -49.69 -32.26 -6.75
CA GLY A 125 -50.54 -31.26 -6.12
C GLY A 125 -51.70 -31.89 -5.35
N GLU A 126 -52.39 -31.08 -4.56
CA GLU A 126 -53.54 -31.50 -3.77
C GLU A 126 -54.67 -30.48 -3.87
N VAL A 127 -55.89 -30.99 -3.98
CA VAL A 127 -57.12 -30.19 -3.91
C VAL A 127 -57.86 -30.47 -2.60
N PHE A 128 -58.46 -29.43 -2.03
CA PHE A 128 -59.21 -29.50 -0.80
C PHE A 128 -60.55 -28.76 -0.94
N TRP A 129 -61.53 -29.14 -0.14
CA TRP A 129 -62.86 -28.53 -0.10
C TRP A 129 -63.45 -28.59 1.31
N ASP A 130 -64.55 -27.86 1.53
CA ASP A 130 -65.27 -27.90 2.80
C ASP A 130 -66.31 -29.03 2.84
N ALA A 131 -66.54 -29.57 4.02
CA ALA A 131 -67.62 -30.52 4.26
C ALA A 131 -68.99 -29.84 4.07
N LEU A 132 -69.99 -30.59 3.61
CA LEU A 132 -71.37 -30.09 3.63
C LEU A 132 -71.88 -30.00 5.06
N SER A 133 -72.71 -28.99 5.35
CA SER A 133 -73.30 -28.79 6.68
C SER A 133 -74.23 -29.94 7.12
N ASP A 134 -74.76 -30.69 6.16
CA ASP A 134 -75.66 -31.82 6.30
C ASP A 134 -75.02 -33.16 5.86
N ALA A 135 -73.69 -33.21 5.71
CA ALA A 135 -72.98 -34.43 5.36
C ALA A 135 -73.21 -35.54 6.41
N ASP A 136 -73.51 -36.74 5.93
CA ASP A 136 -73.66 -37.96 6.73
C ASP A 136 -72.58 -39.01 6.38
N GLU A 137 -72.66 -40.19 7.00
CA GLU A 137 -71.71 -41.29 6.75
C GLU A 137 -71.74 -41.85 5.32
N ASN A 138 -72.77 -41.53 4.53
CA ASN A 138 -72.94 -41.97 3.15
C ASN A 138 -72.47 -40.92 2.14
N THR A 139 -72.17 -39.70 2.59
CA THR A 139 -71.69 -38.61 1.74
C THR A 139 -70.30 -38.97 1.18
N ARG A 140 -70.17 -38.92 -0.14
CA ARG A 140 -68.89 -39.14 -0.85
C ARG A 140 -68.62 -38.00 -1.80
N TYR A 141 -67.36 -37.85 -2.18
CA TYR A 141 -66.91 -36.85 -3.13
C TYR A 141 -66.31 -37.55 -4.35
N ARG A 142 -66.87 -37.30 -5.55
CA ARG A 142 -66.28 -37.78 -6.81
C ARG A 142 -65.39 -36.69 -7.37
N ILE A 143 -64.15 -37.06 -7.67
CA ILE A 143 -63.11 -36.18 -8.18
C ILE A 143 -62.83 -36.54 -9.63
N GLU A 144 -62.84 -35.52 -10.48
CA GLU A 144 -62.46 -35.63 -11.87
C GLU A 144 -61.34 -34.63 -12.17
N ARG A 145 -60.48 -34.99 -13.12
CA ARG A 145 -59.49 -34.09 -13.71
C ARG A 145 -59.70 -34.05 -15.21
N ASP A 146 -59.91 -32.86 -15.75
CA ASP A 146 -60.15 -32.62 -17.18
C ASP A 146 -61.27 -33.51 -17.75
N GLY A 147 -62.31 -33.76 -16.94
CA GLY A 147 -63.45 -34.62 -17.27
C GLY A 147 -63.20 -36.12 -17.11
N ILE A 148 -62.02 -36.55 -16.66
CA ILE A 148 -61.71 -37.95 -16.37
C ILE A 148 -61.86 -38.22 -14.88
N VAL A 149 -62.66 -39.22 -14.51
CA VAL A 149 -62.83 -39.64 -13.12
C VAL A 149 -61.52 -40.19 -12.57
N LEU A 150 -61.08 -39.63 -11.45
CA LEU A 150 -59.89 -40.09 -10.75
C LEU A 150 -60.25 -40.98 -9.56
N ALA A 151 -61.18 -40.55 -8.72
CA ALA A 151 -61.54 -41.26 -7.50
C ALA A 151 -62.90 -40.82 -6.95
N THR A 152 -63.46 -41.65 -6.07
CA THR A 152 -64.55 -41.27 -5.17
C THR A 152 -64.09 -41.51 -3.73
N VAL A 153 -64.04 -40.45 -2.91
CA VAL A 153 -63.45 -40.47 -1.57
C VAL A 153 -64.43 -39.99 -0.51
N SER A 154 -64.17 -40.32 0.75
CA SER A 154 -64.87 -39.74 1.92
C SER A 154 -64.04 -38.66 2.62
N SER A 155 -62.81 -38.39 2.16
CA SER A 155 -61.95 -37.32 2.65
C SER A 155 -62.40 -35.96 2.10
N LEU A 156 -61.85 -34.88 2.69
CA LEU A 156 -62.04 -33.50 2.25
C LEU A 156 -60.86 -32.97 1.40
N SER A 157 -59.99 -33.88 0.97
CA SER A 157 -58.89 -33.59 0.06
C SER A 157 -58.58 -34.77 -0.87
N TYR A 158 -57.89 -34.48 -1.96
CA TYR A 158 -57.37 -35.46 -2.91
C TYR A 158 -55.99 -35.04 -3.42
N PHE A 159 -55.00 -35.88 -3.17
CA PHE A 159 -53.61 -35.72 -3.63
C PHE A 159 -53.39 -36.47 -4.95
N THR A 160 -52.59 -35.87 -5.86
CA THR A 160 -52.21 -36.46 -7.14
C THR A 160 -50.76 -36.16 -7.49
N GLU A 161 -50.06 -37.14 -8.07
CA GLU A 161 -48.67 -37.02 -8.58
C GLU A 161 -48.59 -37.09 -10.11
N THR A 162 -49.75 -36.98 -10.78
CA THR A 162 -49.86 -37.22 -12.22
C THR A 162 -50.21 -35.96 -13.01
N LEU A 163 -49.97 -34.77 -12.45
CA LEU A 163 -50.10 -33.51 -13.19
C LEU A 163 -49.02 -33.45 -14.29
N GLN A 164 -49.34 -32.75 -15.37
CA GLN A 164 -48.44 -32.48 -16.47
C GLN A 164 -47.93 -31.04 -16.36
N PHE A 165 -46.63 -30.88 -16.59
CA PHE A 165 -46.00 -29.56 -16.62
C PHE A 165 -46.58 -28.72 -17.77
N GLU A 166 -46.67 -27.40 -17.59
CA GLU A 166 -47.25 -26.45 -18.57
C GLU A 166 -48.70 -26.75 -19.03
N THR A 167 -49.41 -27.62 -18.32
CA THR A 167 -50.81 -27.96 -18.61
C THR A 167 -51.69 -27.49 -17.46
N VAL A 168 -52.69 -26.66 -17.78
CA VAL A 168 -53.72 -26.26 -16.81
C VAL A 168 -54.66 -27.44 -16.60
N HIS A 169 -54.56 -28.09 -15.45
CA HIS A 169 -55.48 -29.14 -15.04
C HIS A 169 -56.67 -28.57 -14.27
N THR A 170 -57.88 -28.88 -14.74
CA THR A 170 -59.13 -28.53 -14.05
C THR A 170 -59.58 -29.71 -13.20
N MET A 171 -59.65 -29.48 -11.89
CA MET A 171 -60.19 -30.43 -10.93
C MET A 171 -61.66 -30.12 -10.68
N THR A 172 -62.50 -31.13 -10.85
CA THR A 172 -63.94 -31.04 -10.65
C THR A 172 -64.34 -31.96 -9.50
N VAL A 173 -65.07 -31.43 -8.52
CA VAL A 173 -65.54 -32.19 -7.36
C VAL A 173 -67.07 -32.15 -7.30
N TYR A 174 -67.67 -33.33 -7.15
CA TYR A 174 -69.10 -33.52 -6.92
C TYR A 174 -69.33 -34.12 -5.55
N VAL A 175 -70.44 -33.76 -4.91
CA VAL A 175 -70.99 -34.61 -3.85
C VAL A 175 -71.79 -35.74 -4.51
N VAL A 176 -71.70 -36.94 -3.95
CA VAL A 176 -72.40 -38.13 -4.42
C VAL A 176 -73.08 -38.81 -3.24
N ALA A 177 -74.36 -39.16 -3.42
CA ALA A 177 -75.17 -39.92 -2.48
C ALA A 177 -76.05 -40.91 -3.26
N GLY A 178 -75.72 -42.21 -3.21
CA GLY A 178 -76.39 -43.22 -4.03
C GLY A 178 -76.23 -42.96 -5.53
N GLU A 179 -77.33 -42.90 -6.27
CA GLU A 179 -77.37 -42.59 -7.71
C GLU A 179 -77.49 -41.08 -8.00
N LEU A 180 -77.44 -40.22 -6.97
CA LEU A 180 -77.57 -38.76 -7.11
C LEU A 180 -76.22 -38.06 -7.00
N ARG A 181 -76.04 -36.97 -7.76
CA ARG A 181 -74.91 -36.04 -7.62
C ARG A 181 -75.34 -34.57 -7.57
N SER A 182 -74.51 -33.76 -6.95
CA SER A 182 -74.67 -32.30 -6.92
C SER A 182 -74.30 -31.70 -8.28
N GLN A 183 -74.54 -30.40 -8.44
CA GLN A 183 -73.78 -29.59 -9.41
C GLN A 183 -72.26 -29.72 -9.13
N SER A 184 -71.41 -29.43 -10.12
CA SER A 184 -69.96 -29.46 -9.95
C SER A 184 -69.44 -28.22 -9.21
N ALA A 185 -68.44 -28.40 -8.36
CA ALA A 185 -67.49 -27.34 -8.02
C ALA A 185 -66.16 -27.58 -8.79
N THR A 186 -65.54 -26.52 -9.30
CA THR A 186 -64.30 -26.63 -10.09
C THR A 186 -63.19 -25.72 -9.54
N ILE A 187 -61.95 -26.16 -9.65
CA ILE A 187 -60.73 -25.38 -9.36
C ILE A 187 -59.62 -25.80 -10.32
N THR A 188 -58.77 -24.88 -10.75
CA THR A 188 -57.59 -25.19 -11.55
C THR A 188 -56.34 -25.23 -10.67
N PHE A 189 -55.40 -26.12 -10.97
CA PHE A 189 -54.05 -25.98 -10.42
C PHE A 189 -53.42 -24.73 -11.02
N ASN A 190 -53.05 -23.77 -10.18
CA ASN A 190 -52.30 -22.61 -10.63
C ASN A 190 -50.93 -23.05 -11.19
N GLU A 191 -50.43 -22.38 -12.23
CA GLU A 191 -49.12 -22.70 -12.84
C GLU A 191 -47.97 -22.44 -11.87
N GLN A 192 -48.19 -21.58 -10.88
CA GLN A 192 -47.23 -21.22 -9.86
C GLN A 192 -47.04 -22.38 -8.86
N ILE A 193 -45.85 -22.99 -8.89
CA ILE A 193 -45.33 -23.78 -7.77
C ILE A 193 -45.05 -22.78 -6.65
N ASP A 194 -45.64 -22.95 -5.48
CA ASP A 194 -45.26 -22.12 -4.33
C ASP A 194 -43.77 -22.41 -4.02
N PRO A 195 -42.87 -21.43 -4.18
CA PRO A 195 -41.46 -21.66 -3.91
C PRO A 195 -41.29 -22.04 -2.43
N PRO A 196 -40.26 -22.82 -2.09
CA PRO A 196 -39.90 -23.08 -0.69
C PRO A 196 -39.83 -21.74 0.05
N ILE A 197 -40.39 -21.68 1.26
CA ILE A 197 -40.31 -20.48 2.08
C ILE A 197 -38.83 -20.16 2.32
N ALA A 198 -38.43 -18.92 2.04
CA ALA A 198 -37.09 -18.43 2.31
C ALA A 198 -36.83 -18.42 3.83
N VAL A 199 -35.78 -19.13 4.24
CA VAL A 199 -35.30 -19.19 5.62
C VAL A 199 -33.90 -18.59 5.64
N HIS A 200 -33.75 -17.53 6.42
CA HIS A 200 -32.52 -16.71 6.50
C HIS A 200 -31.72 -16.94 7.78
N GLU A 201 -31.99 -18.02 8.52
CA GLU A 201 -31.32 -18.29 9.80
C GLU A 201 -29.93 -18.90 9.59
N PHE A 202 -28.94 -18.38 10.32
CA PHE A 202 -27.57 -18.86 10.29
C PHE A 202 -26.82 -18.47 11.57
N GLU A 203 -25.75 -19.22 11.87
CA GLU A 203 -24.74 -18.84 12.86
C GLU A 203 -23.43 -18.40 12.18
N LEU A 204 -22.74 -17.46 12.81
CA LEU A 204 -21.45 -16.95 12.36
C LEU A 204 -20.37 -17.29 13.41
N GLY A 205 -19.30 -17.94 12.97
CA GLY A 205 -18.14 -18.28 13.79
C GLY A 205 -16.82 -17.89 13.12
N LEU A 206 -15.81 -17.64 13.95
CA LEU A 206 -14.41 -17.48 13.53
C LEU A 206 -13.57 -18.54 14.24
N ASP A 207 -12.57 -19.08 13.55
CA ASP A 207 -11.60 -20.01 14.17
C ASP A 207 -10.79 -19.33 15.30
N ARG A 208 -10.54 -18.02 15.16
CA ARG A 208 -9.94 -17.13 16.15
C ARG A 208 -10.38 -15.70 15.86
N ASN A 209 -10.30 -14.81 16.84
CA ASN A 209 -10.64 -13.38 16.67
C ASN A 209 -9.42 -12.45 16.76
N ARG A 210 -8.20 -12.97 16.99
CA ARG A 210 -6.98 -12.16 17.11
C ARG A 210 -5.76 -12.85 16.50
N VAL A 211 -4.93 -12.11 15.76
CA VAL A 211 -3.69 -12.62 15.16
C VAL A 211 -2.63 -11.52 15.03
N SER A 212 -1.35 -11.90 15.01
CA SER A 212 -0.25 -11.00 14.60
C SER A 212 -0.29 -10.80 13.09
N LEU A 213 -0.04 -9.59 12.61
CA LEU A 213 0.19 -9.29 11.21
C LEU A 213 1.54 -8.57 11.07
N ASP A 214 2.51 -9.23 10.45
CA ASP A 214 3.83 -8.65 10.24
C ASP A 214 3.83 -7.86 8.91
N GLU A 215 4.17 -6.58 8.95
CA GLU A 215 4.29 -5.72 7.77
C GLU A 215 5.32 -6.31 6.78
N GLY A 216 4.93 -6.39 5.50
CA GLY A 216 5.73 -6.96 4.42
C GLY A 216 5.64 -8.48 4.30
N ASN A 217 4.91 -9.18 5.18
CA ASN A 217 4.68 -10.61 5.00
C ASN A 217 3.66 -10.87 3.88
N GLU A 218 4.13 -11.37 2.74
CA GLU A 218 3.31 -11.65 1.55
C GLU A 218 2.22 -12.70 1.80
N ALA A 219 2.45 -13.64 2.73
CA ALA A 219 1.43 -14.63 3.10
C ALA A 219 0.26 -14.01 3.86
N GLY A 220 0.49 -12.89 4.55
CA GLY A 220 -0.50 -12.25 5.40
C GLY A 220 -0.92 -13.10 6.60
N SER A 221 -2.07 -12.75 7.17
CA SER A 221 -2.70 -13.46 8.27
C SER A 221 -4.14 -13.83 7.90
N THR A 222 -4.41 -15.12 7.89
CA THR A 222 -5.71 -15.69 7.46
C THR A 222 -6.57 -16.04 8.66
N PHE A 223 -7.88 -15.84 8.53
CA PHE A 223 -8.93 -16.31 9.42
C PHE A 223 -9.85 -17.25 8.66
N VAL A 224 -10.36 -18.28 9.33
CA VAL A 224 -11.40 -19.14 8.79
C VAL A 224 -12.73 -18.68 9.35
N ILE A 225 -13.65 -18.35 8.44
CA ILE A 225 -15.02 -17.94 8.72
C ILE A 225 -15.89 -19.17 8.56
N ASN A 226 -16.62 -19.54 9.62
CA ASN A 226 -17.55 -20.66 9.60
C ASN A 226 -18.98 -20.10 9.60
N ILE A 227 -19.80 -20.59 8.68
CA ILE A 227 -21.22 -20.28 8.57
C ILE A 227 -21.99 -21.59 8.74
N ALA A 228 -22.80 -21.68 9.81
CA ALA A 228 -23.75 -22.77 9.95
C ALA A 228 -25.11 -22.29 9.46
N ALA A 229 -25.38 -22.47 8.17
CA ALA A 229 -26.69 -22.18 7.59
C ALA A 229 -27.74 -23.11 8.20
N GLN A 230 -28.79 -22.53 8.78
CA GLN A 230 -29.97 -23.25 9.26
C GLN A 230 -31.16 -23.05 8.29
N GLY A 231 -31.02 -22.09 7.38
CA GLY A 231 -31.96 -21.81 6.31
C GLY A 231 -31.48 -22.28 4.93
N ASN A 232 -32.27 -21.92 3.91
CA ASN A 232 -32.05 -22.30 2.51
C ASN A 232 -31.54 -21.15 1.62
N GLU A 233 -31.34 -19.97 2.21
CA GLU A 233 -30.89 -18.77 1.50
C GLU A 233 -29.38 -18.53 1.63
N THR A 234 -28.84 -17.71 0.73
CA THR A 234 -27.42 -17.35 0.76
C THR A 234 -27.08 -16.42 1.93
N VAL A 235 -25.83 -16.49 2.41
CA VAL A 235 -25.26 -15.56 3.39
C VAL A 235 -24.20 -14.70 2.70
N GLN A 236 -24.38 -13.38 2.73
CA GLN A 236 -23.43 -12.40 2.25
C GLN A 236 -22.46 -11.99 3.35
N LEU A 237 -21.19 -11.82 3.01
CA LEU A 237 -20.11 -11.45 3.92
C LEU A 237 -19.46 -10.13 3.49
N GLU A 238 -19.20 -9.28 4.47
CA GLU A 238 -18.48 -8.01 4.32
C GLU A 238 -17.48 -7.83 5.46
N ILE A 239 -16.33 -7.24 5.17
CA ILE A 239 -15.32 -6.85 6.17
C ILE A 239 -15.25 -5.33 6.21
N GLN A 240 -15.44 -4.75 7.39
CA GLN A 240 -15.42 -3.31 7.60
C GLN A 240 -14.44 -2.95 8.72
N GLY A 241 -13.52 -2.01 8.49
CA GLY A 241 -12.70 -1.45 9.57
C GLY A 241 -13.56 -0.64 10.54
N GLN A 242 -13.28 -0.74 11.85
CA GLN A 242 -14.04 0.04 12.85
C GLN A 242 -13.72 1.54 12.78
N ARG A 243 -12.54 1.90 12.28
CA ARG A 243 -12.07 3.27 12.04
C ARG A 243 -11.39 3.37 10.66
N PRO A 244 -11.24 4.57 10.09
CA PRO A 244 -10.53 4.76 8.82
C PRO A 244 -9.09 4.22 8.84
N ASP A 245 -8.38 4.38 9.96
CA ASP A 245 -7.01 3.86 10.10
C ASP A 245 -6.96 2.33 10.15
N ASP A 246 -8.09 1.67 10.43
CA ASP A 246 -8.14 0.20 10.49
C ASP A 246 -7.91 -0.41 9.10
N THR A 247 -8.41 0.23 8.04
CA THR A 247 -8.22 -0.22 6.64
C THR A 247 -6.99 0.38 5.95
N ALA A 248 -6.43 1.47 6.48
CA ALA A 248 -5.33 2.19 5.85
C ALA A 248 -4.08 1.31 5.65
N GLY A 249 -3.72 1.08 4.38
CA GLY A 249 -2.56 0.25 4.00
C GLY A 249 -2.76 -1.26 4.18
N ILE A 250 -3.97 -1.71 4.49
CA ILE A 250 -4.31 -3.13 4.61
C ILE A 250 -5.00 -3.59 3.33
N THR A 251 -4.53 -4.70 2.77
CA THR A 251 -5.23 -5.45 1.72
C THR A 251 -6.02 -6.57 2.38
N ILE A 252 -7.30 -6.68 2.02
CA ILE A 252 -8.22 -7.69 2.54
C ILE A 252 -8.65 -8.57 1.39
N GLU A 253 -8.35 -9.86 1.47
CA GLU A 253 -8.68 -10.87 0.46
C GLU A 253 -9.70 -11.84 1.06
N LEU A 254 -10.96 -11.70 0.68
CA LEU A 254 -12.03 -12.61 1.09
C LEU A 254 -12.21 -13.71 0.03
N GLY A 255 -12.19 -14.98 0.44
CA GLY A 255 -12.28 -16.13 -0.45
C GLY A 255 -13.61 -16.19 -1.20
N LYS A 256 -14.72 -16.26 -0.46
CA LYS A 256 -16.09 -16.14 -0.98
C LYS A 256 -16.83 -15.08 -0.17
N SER A 257 -17.42 -14.11 -0.86
CA SER A 257 -18.26 -13.06 -0.24
C SER A 257 -19.73 -13.43 -0.18
N VAL A 258 -20.15 -14.50 -0.84
CA VAL A 258 -21.51 -15.05 -0.80
C VAL A 258 -21.38 -16.56 -0.68
N LEU A 259 -22.01 -17.13 0.34
CA LEU A 259 -22.06 -18.56 0.62
C LEU A 259 -23.49 -19.05 0.39
N SER A 260 -23.64 -20.13 -0.35
CA SER A 260 -24.89 -20.89 -0.43
C SER A 260 -25.16 -21.66 0.86
N SER A 261 -26.38 -22.18 1.02
CA SER A 261 -26.76 -22.99 2.18
C SER A 261 -25.99 -24.31 2.30
N GLU A 262 -25.33 -24.77 1.24
CA GLU A 262 -24.48 -25.97 1.23
C GLU A 262 -23.03 -25.69 1.66
N GLU A 263 -22.62 -24.42 1.71
CA GLU A 263 -21.25 -24.02 2.01
C GLU A 263 -21.14 -23.59 3.46
N SER A 264 -20.20 -24.21 4.19
CA SER A 264 -20.08 -24.02 5.64
C SER A 264 -18.88 -23.17 6.07
N ASP A 265 -17.98 -22.84 5.15
CA ASP A 265 -16.81 -22.05 5.47
C ASP A 265 -16.28 -21.21 4.30
N THR A 266 -15.53 -20.19 4.67
CA THR A 266 -14.64 -19.43 3.78
C THR A 266 -13.45 -18.90 4.57
N SER A 267 -12.60 -18.10 3.94
CA SER A 267 -11.48 -17.46 4.63
C SER A 267 -11.34 -15.99 4.24
N VAL A 268 -10.76 -15.22 5.16
CA VAL A 268 -10.30 -13.85 4.90
C VAL A 268 -8.83 -13.74 5.24
N THR A 269 -8.04 -13.18 4.33
CA THR A 269 -6.61 -12.93 4.53
C THR A 269 -6.34 -11.44 4.56
N PHE A 270 -5.63 -10.99 5.60
CA PHE A 270 -5.17 -9.62 5.75
C PHE A 270 -3.69 -9.53 5.42
N LYS A 271 -3.30 -8.57 4.58
CA LYS A 271 -1.90 -8.28 4.24
C LYS A 271 -1.61 -6.81 4.47
N MET A 272 -0.40 -6.49 4.88
CA MET A 272 0.09 -5.11 4.98
C MET A 272 1.41 -5.01 4.23
N PRO A 273 1.44 -4.52 2.98
CA PRO A 273 2.70 -4.27 2.30
C PRO A 273 3.50 -3.18 3.02
N VAL A 274 4.83 -3.22 2.89
CA VAL A 274 5.70 -2.21 3.48
C VAL A 274 5.44 -0.86 2.80
N GLY A 275 5.05 0.14 3.59
CA GLY A 275 4.76 1.50 3.09
C GLY A 275 6.01 2.35 2.89
N MET A 276 5.84 3.62 2.49
CA MET A 276 6.96 4.60 2.49
C MET A 276 7.36 5.02 3.91
N ARG A 277 6.38 5.12 4.80
CA ARG A 277 6.50 5.57 6.19
C ARG A 277 6.79 4.36 7.09
N PRO A 278 7.75 4.44 8.04
CA PRO A 278 7.87 3.45 9.10
C PRO A 278 6.63 3.48 10.00
N ILE A 279 6.16 2.31 10.42
CA ILE A 279 5.04 2.17 11.36
C ILE A 279 5.54 1.79 12.75
N MET A 280 4.70 2.03 13.74
CA MET A 280 4.87 1.50 15.10
C MET A 280 3.97 0.28 15.26
N GLU A 281 4.26 -0.54 16.28
CA GLU A 281 3.31 -1.57 16.70
C GLU A 281 1.96 -0.94 17.02
N GLN A 282 0.91 -1.55 16.50
CA GLN A 282 -0.43 -1.00 16.57
C GLN A 282 -1.49 -2.09 16.45
N GLU A 283 -2.64 -1.83 17.03
CA GLU A 283 -3.80 -2.70 16.90
C GLU A 283 -4.73 -2.18 15.79
N ARG A 284 -5.32 -3.11 15.04
CA ARG A 284 -6.31 -2.83 13.99
C ARG A 284 -7.55 -3.68 14.23
N ARG A 285 -8.75 -3.08 14.10
CA ARG A 285 -10.02 -3.76 14.41
C ARG A 285 -10.98 -3.72 13.23
N PHE A 286 -11.59 -4.87 12.96
CA PHE A 286 -12.54 -5.04 11.87
C PHE A 286 -13.80 -5.74 12.38
N ASN A 287 -14.93 -5.39 11.78
CA ASN A 287 -16.18 -6.11 11.89
C ASN A 287 -16.32 -6.99 10.65
N LEU A 288 -16.42 -8.30 10.86
CA LEU A 288 -16.98 -9.22 9.87
C LEU A 288 -18.49 -9.18 10.02
N ILE A 289 -19.18 -8.77 8.96
CA ILE A 289 -20.63 -8.65 8.89
C ILE A 289 -21.13 -9.76 7.98
N ALA A 290 -22.04 -10.57 8.49
CA ALA A 290 -22.74 -11.60 7.73
C ALA A 290 -24.23 -11.25 7.67
N SER A 291 -24.85 -11.34 6.50
CA SER A 291 -26.28 -11.02 6.32
C SER A 291 -27.00 -12.03 5.42
N SER A 292 -28.27 -12.30 5.73
CA SER A 292 -29.21 -13.02 4.89
C SER A 292 -30.61 -12.45 5.14
N GLY A 293 -31.25 -11.89 4.10
CA GLY A 293 -32.48 -11.11 4.29
C GLY A 293 -32.29 -10.01 5.34
N ASP A 294 -33.17 -9.96 6.34
CA ASP A 294 -33.08 -9.02 7.48
C ASP A 294 -32.18 -9.52 8.63
N GLN A 295 -31.69 -10.77 8.57
CA GLN A 295 -30.80 -11.32 9.60
C GLN A 295 -29.39 -10.81 9.39
N VAL A 296 -28.82 -10.18 10.43
CA VAL A 296 -27.43 -9.75 10.46
C VAL A 296 -26.73 -10.37 11.67
N ARG A 297 -25.50 -10.85 11.49
CA ARG A 297 -24.59 -11.28 12.55
C ARG A 297 -23.24 -10.59 12.35
N GLN A 298 -22.53 -10.36 13.44
CA GLN A 298 -21.22 -9.70 13.40
C GLN A 298 -20.22 -10.42 14.29
N ALA A 299 -18.97 -10.45 13.86
CA ALA A 299 -17.83 -10.92 14.65
C ALA A 299 -16.68 -9.91 14.55
N GLU A 300 -15.93 -9.75 15.64
CA GLU A 300 -14.77 -8.87 15.67
C GLU A 300 -13.50 -9.63 15.24
N ILE A 301 -12.68 -8.98 14.43
CA ILE A 301 -11.33 -9.42 14.07
C ILE A 301 -10.34 -8.36 14.56
N ILE A 302 -9.31 -8.80 15.30
CA ILE A 302 -8.25 -7.96 15.85
C ILE A 302 -6.91 -8.37 15.22
N LEU A 303 -6.19 -7.41 14.64
CA LEU A 303 -4.83 -7.61 14.14
C LEU A 303 -3.84 -6.84 15.03
N ASP A 304 -2.86 -7.56 15.55
CA ASP A 304 -1.67 -6.96 16.17
C ASP A 304 -0.62 -6.73 15.09
N VAL A 305 -0.60 -5.52 14.53
CA VAL A 305 0.32 -5.17 13.45
C VAL A 305 1.71 -4.89 14.02
N LYS A 306 2.70 -5.59 13.47
CA LYS A 306 4.12 -5.38 13.79
C LYS A 306 4.85 -4.74 12.60
N PRO A 307 5.75 -3.78 12.87
CA PRO A 307 6.55 -3.18 11.80
C PRO A 307 7.48 -4.19 11.17
N VAL A 308 7.84 -3.94 9.91
CA VAL A 308 8.82 -4.74 9.19
C VAL A 308 10.14 -4.79 9.97
N ASN A 309 10.74 -5.98 10.07
CA ASN A 309 12.02 -6.18 10.75
C ASN A 309 13.20 -5.82 9.83
N ALA A 310 13.29 -4.56 9.45
CA ALA A 310 14.35 -4.02 8.60
C ALA A 310 14.68 -2.57 9.02
N PRO A 311 15.96 -2.15 8.99
CA PRO A 311 16.33 -0.80 9.37
C PRO A 311 15.87 0.24 8.34
N ASP A 312 15.73 1.48 8.80
CA ASP A 312 15.37 2.63 7.96
C ASP A 312 16.63 3.31 7.42
N VAL A 313 16.73 3.48 6.11
CA VAL A 313 17.90 4.04 5.42
C VAL A 313 17.56 5.41 4.84
N TYR A 314 18.46 6.39 5.06
CA TYR A 314 18.34 7.74 4.50
C TYR A 314 19.60 8.13 3.72
N LEU A 315 19.40 8.54 2.46
CA LEU A 315 20.47 9.04 1.60
C LEU A 315 20.68 10.54 1.81
N LEU A 316 21.92 10.96 2.10
CA LEU A 316 22.28 12.34 2.41
C LEU A 316 23.15 12.91 1.30
N ILE A 317 22.59 13.79 0.48
CA ILE A 317 23.23 14.29 -0.74
C ILE A 317 23.18 15.82 -0.82
N GLY A 318 24.07 16.40 -1.64
CA GLY A 318 24.16 17.83 -1.86
C GLY A 318 25.57 18.38 -1.63
N GLN A 319 25.66 19.61 -1.09
CA GLN A 319 26.92 20.34 -0.95
C GLN A 319 27.33 20.62 0.51
N SER A 320 28.19 21.63 0.71
CA SER A 320 28.80 22.02 1.99
C SER A 320 27.84 22.18 3.18
N ASN A 321 26.59 22.64 2.98
CA ASN A 321 25.59 22.72 4.05
C ASN A 321 25.00 21.35 4.43
N MET A 322 24.94 20.37 3.52
CA MET A 322 24.67 18.96 3.86
C MET A 322 25.90 18.30 4.51
N VAL A 323 27.11 18.62 4.03
CA VAL A 323 28.36 18.13 4.62
C VAL A 323 28.47 18.52 6.10
N GLY A 324 28.06 19.74 6.44
CA GLY A 324 28.11 20.29 7.79
C GLY A 324 29.25 21.28 7.98
N SER A 325 29.21 22.40 7.25
CA SER A 325 30.26 23.44 7.27
C SER A 325 30.04 24.49 8.38
N SER A 326 29.67 24.05 9.58
CA SER A 326 29.67 24.93 10.76
C SER A 326 31.10 25.35 11.13
N LYS A 327 31.24 26.30 12.05
CA LYS A 327 32.55 26.54 12.70
C LYS A 327 32.98 25.29 13.48
N THR A 328 34.29 25.12 13.63
CA THR A 328 34.90 24.05 14.43
C THR A 328 34.68 24.30 15.92
N GLY A 329 34.77 23.23 16.72
CA GLY A 329 34.60 23.28 18.18
C GLY A 329 33.15 23.43 18.66
N LEU A 330 32.16 23.31 17.76
CA LEU A 330 30.74 23.48 18.09
C LEU A 330 29.99 22.16 18.35
N LYS A 331 30.65 21.02 18.15
CA LYS A 331 30.09 19.68 18.39
C LYS A 331 29.91 19.42 19.90
N GLU A 332 28.68 19.09 20.30
CA GLU A 332 28.24 18.79 21.68
C GLU A 332 27.98 17.28 21.86
N VAL A 333 29.04 16.45 21.78
CA VAL A 333 28.92 14.96 21.79
C VAL A 333 28.81 14.34 23.20
N TYR A 334 28.92 15.14 24.26
CA TYR A 334 28.81 14.66 25.64
C TYR A 334 27.38 14.21 25.99
N ALA A 335 27.22 13.45 27.07
CA ALA A 335 25.92 12.96 27.50
C ALA A 335 24.92 14.10 27.79
N GLY A 336 23.74 14.06 27.16
CA GLY A 336 22.74 15.13 27.18
C GLY A 336 23.03 16.31 26.24
N GLY A 337 24.16 16.29 25.53
CA GLY A 337 24.50 17.28 24.51
C GLY A 337 23.67 17.12 23.23
N GLN A 338 23.57 18.19 22.44
CA GLN A 338 22.73 18.17 21.24
C GLN A 338 23.22 17.20 20.15
N ASP A 339 24.51 16.87 20.15
CA ASP A 339 25.15 15.98 19.17
C ASP A 339 25.60 14.65 19.83
N GLU A 340 25.04 14.32 21.00
CA GLU A 340 25.24 13.01 21.63
C GLU A 340 24.90 11.88 20.67
N ARG A 341 25.69 10.80 20.66
CA ARG A 341 25.42 9.65 19.78
C ARG A 341 24.24 8.82 20.27
N SER A 342 23.65 8.03 19.37
CA SER A 342 22.62 7.05 19.71
C SER A 342 23.00 5.69 19.15
N ASP A 343 22.84 4.65 19.96
CA ASP A 343 23.04 3.24 19.57
C ASP A 343 22.06 2.75 18.48
N ARG A 344 20.97 3.49 18.25
CA ARG A 344 19.98 3.24 17.20
C ARG A 344 20.20 4.04 15.91
N ILE A 345 21.23 4.90 15.85
CA ILE A 345 21.56 5.67 14.66
C ILE A 345 22.97 5.32 14.21
N TRP A 346 23.07 4.74 13.04
CA TRP A 346 24.31 4.29 12.42
C TRP A 346 24.53 5.02 11.10
N GLN A 347 25.76 5.01 10.63
CA GLN A 347 26.11 5.56 9.33
C GLN A 347 27.10 4.65 8.61
N LEU A 348 27.11 4.74 7.28
CA LEU A 348 28.25 4.28 6.50
C LEU A 348 29.51 5.05 6.94
N ASN A 349 30.60 4.33 7.20
CA ASN A 349 31.91 4.91 7.48
C ASN A 349 32.58 5.25 6.16
N VAL A 350 32.41 6.50 5.74
CA VAL A 350 32.74 6.95 4.40
C VAL A 350 34.23 7.26 4.26
N ALA A 351 34.79 6.96 3.09
CA ALA A 351 36.07 7.54 2.70
C ALA A 351 35.95 9.08 2.56
N PRO A 352 37.04 9.83 2.83
CA PRO A 352 37.01 11.29 2.83
C PRO A 352 36.68 11.85 1.43
N ASN A 353 36.09 13.04 1.39
CA ASN A 353 35.91 13.83 0.16
C ASN A 353 37.28 14.31 -0.36
N ASN A 354 37.98 13.45 -1.10
CA ASN A 354 39.34 13.71 -1.60
C ASN A 354 39.43 13.46 -3.11
N LYS A 355 39.80 14.49 -3.88
CA LYS A 355 39.93 14.41 -5.35
C LYS A 355 41.04 13.45 -5.82
N GLN A 356 42.00 13.11 -4.96
CA GLN A 356 43.01 12.10 -5.26
C GLN A 356 42.47 10.67 -5.17
N ILE A 357 41.46 10.45 -4.32
CA ILE A 357 40.75 9.16 -4.23
C ILE A 357 39.76 9.03 -5.38
N PHE A 358 39.11 10.14 -5.75
CA PHE A 358 38.11 10.21 -6.81
C PHE A 358 38.65 10.98 -8.01
N SER A 359 39.65 10.39 -8.66
CA SER A 359 40.42 11.02 -9.74
C SER A 359 39.88 10.69 -11.14
N GLY A 360 39.26 9.51 -11.28
CA GLY A 360 38.58 9.04 -12.48
C GLY A 360 37.16 8.57 -12.19
N PHE A 361 36.37 8.35 -13.24
CA PHE A 361 34.97 7.95 -13.11
C PHE A 361 34.79 6.62 -12.37
N ASP A 362 35.63 5.64 -12.66
CA ASP A 362 35.58 4.31 -12.03
C ASP A 362 35.81 4.37 -10.50
N ASP A 363 36.49 5.41 -10.00
CA ASP A 363 36.70 5.58 -8.56
C ASP A 363 35.39 5.84 -7.81
N PHE A 364 34.40 6.46 -8.46
CA PHE A 364 33.08 6.72 -7.88
C PHE A 364 32.24 5.44 -7.74
N LEU A 365 32.50 4.45 -8.61
CA LEU A 365 31.84 3.14 -8.63
C LEU A 365 32.56 2.12 -7.72
N ASN A 366 33.82 2.36 -7.37
CA ASN A 366 34.60 1.44 -6.56
C ASN A 366 34.20 1.51 -5.08
N GLU A 367 33.64 0.42 -4.55
CA GLU A 367 33.23 0.32 -3.14
C GLU A 367 34.37 0.61 -2.15
N SER A 368 35.60 0.20 -2.47
CA SER A 368 36.78 0.39 -1.60
C SER A 368 37.23 1.85 -1.52
N ASN A 369 36.92 2.64 -2.55
CA ASN A 369 37.16 4.09 -2.55
C ASN A 369 36.03 4.83 -1.82
N ASN A 370 34.88 4.19 -1.59
CA ASN A 370 33.69 4.82 -1.07
C ASN A 370 33.51 4.69 0.44
N ALA A 371 33.96 3.57 1.03
CA ALA A 371 33.86 3.30 2.46
C ALA A 371 35.17 2.78 3.02
N ILE A 372 35.33 2.93 4.33
CA ILE A 372 36.48 2.41 5.09
C ILE A 372 35.98 1.49 6.21
N GLU A 373 36.86 0.61 6.71
CA GLU A 373 36.50 -0.28 7.82
C GLU A 373 36.66 0.42 9.21
N PRO A 374 35.85 0.07 10.22
CA PRO A 374 34.65 -0.75 10.11
C PRO A 374 33.58 -0.07 9.26
N ARG A 375 32.92 -0.84 8.39
CA ARG A 375 32.00 -0.33 7.36
C ARG A 375 30.85 0.52 7.92
N PHE A 376 30.33 0.16 9.08
CA PHE A 376 29.29 0.93 9.76
C PHE A 376 29.72 1.30 11.17
N ILE A 377 29.36 2.51 11.57
CA ILE A 377 29.69 3.10 12.86
C ILE A 377 28.46 3.79 13.44
N GLU A 378 28.40 3.95 14.77
CA GLU A 378 27.46 4.89 15.39
C GLU A 378 27.61 6.27 14.72
N ALA A 379 26.48 6.87 14.37
CA ALA A 379 26.48 8.16 13.69
C ALA A 379 27.06 9.25 14.59
N GLU A 380 28.02 9.99 14.05
CA GLU A 380 28.71 11.06 14.75
C GLU A 380 29.09 12.16 13.76
N ASP A 381 28.80 13.40 14.12
CA ASP A 381 29.25 14.57 13.37
C ASP A 381 30.79 14.72 13.43
N PRO A 382 31.44 15.15 12.35
CA PRO A 382 30.88 15.40 11.01
C PRO A 382 30.56 14.08 10.28
N LEU A 383 29.33 13.90 9.81
CA LEU A 383 28.90 12.63 9.20
C LEU A 383 29.69 12.27 7.94
N HIS A 384 30.12 13.27 7.18
CA HIS A 384 30.80 13.10 5.89
C HIS A 384 32.33 12.89 6.03
N ASP A 385 32.84 12.87 7.26
CA ASP A 385 34.23 12.54 7.56
C ASP A 385 34.38 11.06 7.95
N PRO A 386 35.50 10.41 7.57
CA PRO A 386 35.83 9.07 8.03
C PRO A 386 36.04 9.03 9.54
N ARG A 387 35.58 7.95 10.20
CA ARG A 387 36.10 7.57 11.52
C ARG A 387 37.28 6.63 11.33
N ASN A 388 38.46 7.05 11.77
CA ASN A 388 39.65 6.21 11.71
C ASN A 388 39.40 4.88 12.49
N PRO A 389 39.67 3.71 11.89
CA PRO A 389 39.41 2.40 12.49
C PRO A 389 40.02 2.18 13.89
N VAL A 390 41.12 2.87 14.22
CA VAL A 390 41.81 2.68 15.52
C VAL A 390 41.21 3.51 16.66
N VAL A 391 40.28 4.43 16.38
CA VAL A 391 39.63 5.27 17.39
C VAL A 391 38.12 5.05 17.42
N GLN A 392 37.52 5.33 18.57
CA GLN A 392 36.08 5.20 18.77
C GLN A 392 35.28 6.47 18.46
N PHE A 393 35.94 7.60 18.16
CA PHE A 393 35.33 8.92 17.96
C PHE A 393 35.93 9.63 16.76
N LYS A 394 35.20 10.59 16.18
CA LYS A 394 35.71 11.44 15.10
C LYS A 394 36.40 12.68 15.68
N GLY A 395 37.59 12.98 15.15
CA GLY A 395 38.35 14.17 15.53
C GLY A 395 37.76 15.48 14.99
N GLY A 396 36.96 15.42 13.93
CA GLY A 396 36.22 16.57 13.40
C GLY A 396 35.23 17.12 14.44
N THR A 397 34.98 18.43 14.38
CA THR A 397 34.15 19.14 15.39
C THR A 397 33.12 20.08 14.76
N THR A 398 32.87 19.95 13.46
CA THR A 398 31.77 20.64 12.78
C THR A 398 30.48 19.84 12.89
N VAL A 399 29.35 20.49 12.66
CA VAL A 399 27.99 19.95 12.82
C VAL A 399 27.23 20.14 11.51
N GLY A 400 26.62 19.08 11.01
CA GLY A 400 25.68 19.10 9.89
C GLY A 400 24.23 18.86 10.34
N PRO A 401 23.26 18.88 9.41
CA PRO A 401 21.84 18.70 9.76
C PRO A 401 21.45 17.24 10.00
N SER A 402 22.24 16.30 9.49
CA SER A 402 21.83 14.90 9.33
C SER A 402 21.71 14.11 10.64
N LEU A 403 22.55 14.38 11.65
CA LEU A 403 22.44 13.69 12.94
C LEU A 403 21.15 14.11 13.65
N THR A 404 20.83 15.40 13.67
CA THR A 404 19.59 15.90 14.28
C THR A 404 18.36 15.42 13.53
N PHE A 405 18.40 15.36 12.20
CA PHE A 405 17.35 14.73 11.39
C PHE A 405 17.08 13.29 11.83
N ALA A 406 18.13 12.48 11.96
CA ALA A 406 17.98 11.07 12.34
C ALA A 406 17.45 10.91 13.77
N LYS A 407 17.87 11.76 14.70
CA LYS A 407 17.33 11.80 16.07
C LYS A 407 15.83 12.11 16.08
N ALA A 408 15.38 13.06 15.25
CA ALA A 408 13.96 13.36 15.11
C ALA A 408 13.18 12.18 14.51
N ALA A 409 13.77 11.47 13.55
CA ALA A 409 13.18 10.31 12.90
C ALA A 409 12.96 9.09 13.82
N LEU A 410 13.72 8.96 14.92
CA LEU A 410 13.52 7.89 15.90
C LEU A 410 12.12 7.89 16.53
N ALA A 411 11.39 9.00 16.49
CA ALA A 411 10.02 9.07 17.00
C ALA A 411 9.01 8.26 16.17
N SER A 412 9.33 7.90 14.92
CA SER A 412 8.42 7.15 14.03
C SER A 412 8.78 5.69 13.84
N THR A 413 9.87 5.21 14.44
CA THR A 413 10.38 3.86 14.20
C THR A 413 10.93 3.22 15.46
N THR A 414 10.75 1.92 15.62
CA THR A 414 11.49 1.08 16.58
C THR A 414 12.75 0.47 15.97
N GLN A 415 12.91 0.55 14.65
CA GLN A 415 14.03 0.00 13.92
C GLN A 415 15.28 0.88 14.05
N ARG A 416 16.44 0.34 13.67
CA ARG A 416 17.68 1.11 13.58
C ARG A 416 17.62 2.02 12.35
N ILE A 417 18.23 3.20 12.45
CA ILE A 417 18.40 4.12 11.32
C ILE A 417 19.84 4.00 10.79
N TYR A 418 19.99 3.90 9.47
CA TYR A 418 21.27 4.03 8.76
C TYR A 418 21.28 5.28 7.89
N LEU A 419 22.33 6.08 8.06
CA LEU A 419 22.60 7.26 7.26
C LEU A 419 23.66 6.95 6.21
N VAL A 420 23.45 7.48 5.00
CA VAL A 420 24.37 7.30 3.86
C VAL A 420 24.93 8.67 3.44
N PRO A 421 26.02 9.13 4.09
CA PRO A 421 26.63 10.42 3.78
C PRO A 421 27.26 10.41 2.39
N THR A 422 26.87 11.31 1.50
CA THR A 422 27.41 11.37 0.14
C THR A 422 27.65 12.80 -0.38
N ALA A 423 27.25 13.83 0.38
CA ALA A 423 27.44 15.21 -0.03
C ALA A 423 28.92 15.59 -0.25
N TRP A 424 29.15 16.54 -1.15
CA TRP A 424 30.48 17.04 -1.52
C TRP A 424 30.50 18.57 -1.60
N GLY A 425 31.46 19.23 -0.93
CA GLY A 425 31.52 20.70 -0.89
C GLY A 425 31.67 21.35 -2.28
N ALA A 426 31.04 22.50 -2.49
CA ALA A 426 31.08 23.25 -3.77
C ALA A 426 30.56 22.49 -5.01
N SER A 427 29.86 21.36 -4.85
CA SER A 427 29.24 20.63 -5.96
C SER A 427 27.85 21.15 -6.34
N GLY A 428 27.45 20.88 -7.58
CA GLY A 428 26.11 21.12 -8.11
C GLY A 428 25.87 20.31 -9.38
N PHE A 429 24.96 20.78 -10.24
CA PHE A 429 24.88 20.30 -11.62
C PHE A 429 25.93 21.00 -12.50
N CYS A 430 26.28 22.24 -12.18
CA CYS A 430 27.37 22.96 -12.80
C CYS A 430 28.73 22.24 -12.69
N ASN A 431 29.54 22.43 -13.73
CA ASN A 431 30.96 22.08 -13.77
C ASN A 431 31.83 23.12 -13.03
N VAL A 432 31.67 23.24 -11.71
CA VAL A 432 32.47 24.19 -10.89
C VAL A 432 33.68 23.52 -10.25
N THR A 433 33.50 22.32 -9.71
CA THR A 433 34.52 21.66 -8.88
C THR A 433 35.40 20.68 -9.68
N GLY A 434 35.02 20.42 -10.93
CA GLY A 434 35.61 19.46 -11.86
C GLY A 434 34.53 18.64 -12.54
N GLU A 435 34.80 18.19 -13.75
CA GLU A 435 33.80 17.56 -14.63
C GLU A 435 33.07 16.41 -13.94
N LEU A 436 33.77 15.52 -13.24
CA LEU A 436 33.15 14.36 -12.58
C LEU A 436 32.51 14.68 -11.21
N LEU A 437 32.75 15.87 -10.64
CA LEU A 437 32.29 16.25 -9.30
C LEU A 437 30.96 17.02 -9.35
N ALA A 438 30.02 16.47 -10.11
CA ALA A 438 28.66 16.99 -10.30
C ALA A 438 27.60 15.89 -10.12
N TRP A 439 26.35 16.34 -9.97
CA TRP A 439 25.18 15.52 -9.63
C TRP A 439 24.27 15.18 -10.80
N ASN A 440 24.71 15.40 -12.05
CA ASN A 440 23.86 15.17 -13.21
C ASN A 440 23.47 13.70 -13.35
N ALA A 441 22.27 13.46 -13.88
CA ALA A 441 21.76 12.11 -14.09
C ALA A 441 22.59 11.30 -15.12
N GLY A 442 23.22 12.00 -16.06
CA GLY A 442 24.09 11.46 -17.09
C GLY A 442 24.94 12.56 -17.71
N THR A 443 25.53 12.27 -18.88
CA THR A 443 26.31 13.23 -19.66
C THR A 443 25.42 14.31 -20.28
N SER A 444 25.97 15.49 -20.48
CA SER A 444 25.31 16.61 -21.16
C SER A 444 26.26 17.25 -22.17
N ASP A 445 25.72 17.73 -23.29
CA ASP A 445 26.46 18.55 -24.25
C ASP A 445 26.55 20.03 -23.81
N ASN A 446 25.85 20.41 -22.73
CA ASN A 446 25.96 21.74 -22.14
C ASN A 446 27.29 21.86 -21.39
N SER A 447 28.21 22.69 -21.92
CA SER A 447 29.54 22.90 -21.35
C SER A 447 29.54 23.47 -19.92
N SER A 448 28.46 24.11 -19.48
CA SER A 448 28.32 24.60 -18.11
C SER A 448 28.01 23.48 -17.12
N LEU A 449 27.49 22.33 -17.56
CA LEU A 449 27.14 21.20 -16.70
C LEU A 449 28.32 20.23 -16.55
N GLY A 450 28.44 19.63 -15.37
CA GLY A 450 29.36 18.52 -15.12
C GLY A 450 28.76 17.17 -15.49
N GLY A 451 29.45 16.09 -15.15
CA GLY A 451 29.02 14.71 -15.29
C GLY A 451 28.25 14.16 -14.09
N SER A 452 28.26 12.83 -13.94
CA SER A 452 27.43 12.07 -12.98
C SER A 452 28.21 11.44 -11.83
N GLY A 453 29.50 11.72 -11.65
CA GLY A 453 30.34 10.99 -10.70
C GLY A 453 29.80 11.01 -9.26
N LEU A 454 29.30 12.15 -8.76
CA LEU A 454 28.73 12.20 -7.41
C LEU A 454 27.42 11.41 -7.28
N LEU A 455 26.63 11.33 -8.36
CA LEU A 455 25.44 10.50 -8.41
C LEU A 455 25.81 9.00 -8.40
N GLU A 456 26.82 8.57 -9.15
CA GLU A 456 27.32 7.20 -9.10
C GLU A 456 27.84 6.83 -7.71
N ARG A 457 28.54 7.76 -7.06
CA ARG A 457 29.01 7.59 -5.68
C ARG A 457 27.87 7.48 -4.68
N ALA A 458 26.79 8.25 -4.84
CA ALA A 458 25.58 8.10 -4.02
C ALA A 458 24.94 6.73 -4.19
N LEU A 459 24.76 6.28 -5.43
CA LEU A 459 24.21 4.96 -5.74
C LEU A 459 25.11 3.83 -5.21
N THR A 460 26.43 3.97 -5.33
CA THR A 460 27.40 2.99 -4.81
C THR A 460 27.31 2.88 -3.29
N ARG A 461 27.34 4.01 -2.58
CA ARG A 461 27.21 4.02 -1.10
C ARG A 461 25.85 3.52 -0.61
N LEU A 462 24.79 3.88 -1.32
CA LEU A 462 23.45 3.38 -1.05
C LEU A 462 23.39 1.86 -1.27
N ASN A 463 23.92 1.35 -2.38
CA ASN A 463 23.93 -0.08 -2.69
C ASN A 463 24.65 -0.89 -1.62
N MET A 464 25.85 -0.46 -1.23
CA MET A 464 26.59 -1.08 -0.12
C MET A 464 25.75 -1.11 1.16
N THR A 465 25.12 0.01 1.51
CA THR A 465 24.33 0.12 2.74
C THR A 465 23.10 -0.79 2.70
N MET A 466 22.33 -0.76 1.62
CA MET A 466 21.10 -1.55 1.47
C MET A 466 21.42 -3.05 1.46
N ARG A 467 22.45 -3.46 0.71
CA ARG A 467 22.90 -4.86 0.64
C ARG A 467 23.35 -5.40 1.99
N ASP A 468 24.17 -4.65 2.71
CA ASP A 468 24.83 -5.15 3.91
C ASP A 468 23.93 -5.05 5.16
N THR A 469 22.89 -4.20 5.13
CA THR A 469 21.96 -4.00 6.26
C THR A 469 20.57 -4.59 6.04
N GLY A 470 20.17 -4.88 4.80
CA GLY A 470 18.80 -5.26 4.45
C GLY A 470 17.78 -4.14 4.66
N GLY A 471 18.23 -2.88 4.75
CA GLY A 471 17.38 -1.74 5.08
C GLY A 471 16.43 -1.28 3.97
N ILE A 472 15.50 -0.40 4.35
CA ILE A 472 14.50 0.20 3.47
C ILE A 472 14.84 1.66 3.23
N LEU A 473 14.90 2.10 1.97
CA LEU A 473 15.19 3.50 1.64
C LEU A 473 13.97 4.39 1.93
N ARG A 474 13.95 5.02 3.11
CA ARG A 474 12.82 5.84 3.61
C ARG A 474 12.84 7.28 3.15
N GLY A 475 13.96 7.77 2.62
CA GLY A 475 14.02 9.12 2.07
C GLY A 475 15.41 9.53 1.58
N ILE A 476 15.39 10.58 0.78
CA ILE A 476 16.57 11.23 0.19
C ILE A 476 16.54 12.69 0.63
N ILE A 477 17.59 13.14 1.32
CA ILE A 477 17.70 14.50 1.82
C ILE A 477 18.73 15.26 0.98
N TRP A 478 18.29 16.35 0.37
CA TRP A 478 19.08 17.16 -0.55
C TRP A 478 19.26 18.58 -0.01
N HIS A 479 20.52 19.00 0.15
CA HIS A 479 20.83 20.40 0.44
C HIS A 479 21.96 20.91 -0.44
N GLN A 480 21.57 21.52 -1.55
CA GLN A 480 22.43 22.04 -2.60
C GLN A 480 21.70 23.19 -3.31
N GLY A 481 22.44 23.97 -4.09
CA GLY A 481 21.91 24.97 -5.02
C GLY A 481 22.86 26.15 -5.18
N GLY A 482 23.82 26.28 -4.26
CA GLY A 482 24.75 27.42 -4.24
C GLY A 482 25.73 27.40 -5.40
N ALA A 483 26.19 26.24 -5.85
CA ALA A 483 27.07 26.15 -7.02
C ALA A 483 26.32 26.56 -8.30
N ASP A 484 25.11 26.06 -8.49
CA ASP A 484 24.26 26.36 -9.67
C ASP A 484 23.71 27.79 -9.68
N SER A 485 23.75 28.48 -8.54
CA SER A 485 23.36 29.88 -8.44
C SER A 485 24.41 30.85 -9.01
N ASN A 486 25.61 30.37 -9.32
CA ASN A 486 26.72 31.21 -9.80
C ASN A 486 26.83 31.28 -11.33
N ASP A 487 26.03 30.49 -12.06
CA ASP A 487 26.06 30.42 -13.52
C ASP A 487 24.62 30.42 -14.06
N GLN A 488 24.33 31.26 -15.07
CA GLN A 488 22.98 31.40 -15.60
C GLN A 488 22.51 30.14 -16.34
N ALA A 489 23.39 29.48 -17.12
CA ALA A 489 23.01 28.29 -17.87
C ALA A 489 22.69 27.10 -16.95
N CYS A 490 23.38 26.99 -15.81
CA CYS A 490 23.01 26.03 -14.79
C CYS A 490 21.70 26.40 -14.08
N ALA A 491 21.50 27.67 -13.69
CA ALA A 491 20.26 28.10 -13.07
C ALA A 491 19.04 27.84 -13.98
N ASP A 492 19.19 28.04 -15.29
CA ASP A 492 18.17 27.76 -16.31
C ASP A 492 17.78 26.29 -16.42
N THR A 493 18.73 25.39 -16.15
CA THR A 493 18.52 23.93 -16.25
C THR A 493 18.33 23.24 -14.91
N TYR A 494 18.38 23.99 -13.79
CA TYR A 494 18.36 23.44 -12.44
C TYR A 494 17.13 22.59 -12.13
N ALA A 495 15.94 23.01 -12.55
CA ALA A 495 14.70 22.26 -12.35
C ALA A 495 14.72 20.89 -13.03
N GLU A 496 15.16 20.87 -14.30
CA GLU A 496 15.21 19.64 -15.08
C GLU A 496 16.29 18.69 -14.57
N ASN A 497 17.48 19.20 -14.26
CA ASN A 497 18.56 18.38 -13.72
C ASN A 497 18.20 17.79 -12.36
N LEU A 498 17.53 18.56 -11.50
CA LEU A 498 17.03 18.08 -10.21
C LEU A 498 15.99 16.96 -10.40
N ARG A 499 15.04 17.12 -11.33
CA ARG A 499 14.06 16.09 -11.68
C ARG A 499 14.75 14.81 -12.15
N LEU A 500 15.64 14.91 -13.14
CA LEU A 500 16.35 13.77 -13.71
C LEU A 500 17.21 13.04 -12.68
N MET A 501 17.90 13.77 -11.79
CA MET A 501 18.69 13.17 -10.71
C MET A 501 17.79 12.38 -9.74
N VAL A 502 16.66 12.95 -9.31
CA VAL A 502 15.71 12.28 -8.41
C VAL A 502 15.13 11.02 -9.05
N GLU A 503 14.70 11.11 -10.31
CA GLU A 503 14.18 9.97 -11.05
C GLU A 503 15.22 8.86 -11.17
N ARG A 504 16.48 9.22 -11.45
CA ARG A 504 17.57 8.25 -11.53
C ARG A 504 17.86 7.61 -10.17
N LEU A 505 17.92 8.37 -9.08
CA LEU A 505 18.10 7.82 -7.74
C LEU A 505 16.99 6.81 -7.38
N ARG A 506 15.74 7.13 -7.69
CA ARG A 506 14.58 6.26 -7.39
C ARG A 506 14.54 4.98 -8.22
N ARG A 507 14.92 5.09 -9.50
CA ARG A 507 14.98 3.96 -10.43
C ARG A 507 16.13 3.02 -10.11
N ASP A 508 17.32 3.58 -9.89
CA ASP A 508 18.57 2.81 -9.81
C ASP A 508 18.90 2.39 -8.36
N ALA A 509 18.14 2.86 -7.35
CA ALA A 509 18.26 2.37 -5.98
C ALA A 509 17.99 0.85 -5.90
N PRO A 510 18.79 0.07 -5.16
CA PRO A 510 18.57 -1.37 -5.01
C PRO A 510 17.20 -1.66 -4.44
N GLN A 511 16.51 -2.71 -4.90
CA GLN A 511 15.21 -3.11 -4.36
C GLN A 511 15.29 -3.45 -2.87
N ASP A 512 14.29 -3.05 -2.09
CA ASP A 512 14.14 -3.38 -0.66
C ASP A 512 12.85 -4.17 -0.40
N ALA A 513 12.53 -4.39 0.88
CA ALA A 513 11.35 -5.15 1.31
C ALA A 513 10.00 -4.59 0.82
N ARG A 514 9.96 -3.40 0.23
CA ARG A 514 8.74 -2.88 -0.44
C ARG A 514 8.50 -3.48 -1.82
N GLY A 515 9.46 -4.23 -2.35
CA GLY A 515 9.36 -4.90 -3.65
C GLY A 515 9.59 -3.98 -4.86
N PRO A 516 9.45 -4.51 -6.08
CA PRO A 516 9.77 -3.78 -7.32
C PRO A 516 8.84 -2.60 -7.59
N ALA A 517 7.60 -2.64 -7.08
CA ALA A 517 6.65 -1.53 -7.19
C ALA A 517 7.11 -0.25 -6.48
N ALA A 518 8.05 -0.37 -5.53
CA ALA A 518 8.67 0.77 -4.87
C ALA A 518 9.93 1.28 -5.59
N ARG A 519 10.13 0.94 -6.87
CA ARG A 519 11.24 1.40 -7.72
C ARG A 519 10.71 1.98 -9.04
N GLY A 520 11.58 2.70 -9.73
CA GLY A 520 11.27 3.43 -10.95
C GLY A 520 11.31 4.95 -10.76
N SER A 521 11.23 5.72 -11.84
CA SER A 521 11.41 7.17 -11.82
C SER A 521 10.41 7.91 -10.91
N GLN A 522 9.21 7.37 -10.75
CA GLN A 522 8.14 7.96 -9.95
C GLN A 522 7.92 7.21 -8.61
N ALA A 523 8.89 6.41 -8.15
CA ALA A 523 8.72 5.60 -6.95
C ALA A 523 8.41 6.44 -5.69
N PRO A 524 7.62 5.91 -4.73
CA PRO A 524 7.26 6.56 -3.47
C PRO A 524 8.43 6.58 -2.47
N ILE A 525 9.53 7.21 -2.86
CA ILE A 525 10.71 7.46 -2.03
C ILE A 525 10.78 8.97 -1.81
N PRO A 526 10.49 9.45 -0.58
CA PRO A 526 10.47 10.87 -0.29
C PRO A 526 11.76 11.60 -0.67
N PHE A 527 11.65 12.79 -1.27
CA PHE A 527 12.77 13.66 -1.62
C PHE A 527 12.59 15.04 -0.99
N ILE A 528 13.47 15.41 -0.06
CA ILE A 528 13.32 16.66 0.71
C ILE A 528 14.45 17.62 0.39
N VAL A 529 14.10 18.87 0.03
CA VAL A 529 15.05 19.91 -0.37
C VAL A 529 15.12 21.06 0.63
N GLY A 530 16.33 21.51 1.00
CA GLY A 530 16.51 22.69 1.85
C GLY A 530 16.83 23.97 1.06
N THR A 531 16.19 25.10 1.40
CA THR A 531 16.53 26.41 0.82
C THR A 531 17.88 26.92 1.34
N GLN A 532 18.45 27.88 0.60
CA GLN A 532 19.76 28.43 0.88
C GLN A 532 19.71 29.54 1.95
N SER A 533 20.85 29.83 2.58
CA SER A 533 20.95 30.84 3.63
C SER A 533 20.68 32.26 3.13
N LYS A 534 19.98 33.04 3.96
CA LYS A 534 19.76 34.49 3.80
C LYS A 534 20.53 35.35 4.83
N GLY A 535 21.48 34.74 5.54
CA GLY A 535 22.19 35.39 6.62
C GLY A 535 23.15 36.50 6.15
N VAL A 536 23.46 37.41 7.06
CA VAL A 536 24.41 38.50 6.84
C VAL A 536 25.38 38.57 8.02
N ASP A 537 26.66 38.64 7.73
CA ASP A 537 27.70 39.00 8.69
C ASP A 537 28.76 39.89 8.02
N ASP A 538 29.80 40.23 8.76
CA ASP A 538 30.92 41.04 8.31
C ASP A 538 31.71 40.43 7.14
N ARG A 539 31.48 39.14 6.85
CA ARG A 539 32.16 38.38 5.79
C ARG A 539 31.32 38.26 4.52
N GLY A 540 30.02 38.63 4.56
CA GLY A 540 29.17 38.69 3.37
C GLY A 540 27.67 38.90 3.65
N ASP A 541 26.98 39.46 2.65
CA ASP A 541 25.52 39.67 2.65
C ASP A 541 24.85 38.66 1.71
N TYR A 542 24.16 37.67 2.28
CA TYR A 542 23.36 36.69 1.54
C TYR A 542 21.87 36.96 1.66
N SER A 543 21.45 38.10 2.23
CA SER A 543 20.03 38.49 2.28
C SER A 543 19.53 39.01 0.93
N LYS A 544 20.45 39.46 0.08
CA LYS A 544 20.18 39.95 -1.28
C LYS A 544 20.71 38.93 -2.28
N TRP A 545 19.82 38.34 -3.05
CA TRP A 545 20.18 37.32 -4.03
C TRP A 545 20.19 37.88 -5.45
N PRO A 546 21.16 37.48 -6.28
CA PRO A 546 21.08 37.71 -7.72
C PRO A 546 19.89 36.94 -8.33
N SER A 547 19.57 37.25 -9.60
CA SER A 547 18.48 36.61 -10.34
C SER A 547 18.63 35.08 -10.41
N THR A 548 19.84 34.60 -10.69
CA THR A 548 20.17 33.16 -10.76
C THR A 548 19.87 32.42 -9.46
N LYS A 549 20.26 32.99 -8.31
CA LYS A 549 19.99 32.38 -7.00
C LYS A 549 18.50 32.41 -6.63
N THR A 550 17.81 33.48 -7.01
CA THR A 550 16.35 33.60 -6.86
C THR A 550 15.63 32.54 -7.71
N GLN A 551 16.11 32.28 -8.92
CA GLN A 551 15.59 31.23 -9.81
C GLN A 551 15.79 29.83 -9.22
N VAL A 552 17.00 29.51 -8.74
CA VAL A 552 17.28 28.23 -8.06
C VAL A 552 16.41 28.05 -6.81
N ASP A 553 16.25 29.08 -5.98
CA ASP A 553 15.38 29.02 -4.80
C ASP A 553 13.90 28.82 -5.17
N ALA A 554 13.41 29.48 -6.22
CA ALA A 554 12.05 29.27 -6.71
C ALA A 554 11.80 27.80 -7.10
N VAL A 555 12.77 27.15 -7.74
CA VAL A 555 12.72 25.71 -8.04
C VAL A 555 12.68 24.87 -6.76
N GLN A 556 13.54 25.17 -5.78
CA GLN A 556 13.57 24.45 -4.51
C GLN A 556 12.23 24.52 -3.78
N ARG A 557 11.59 25.70 -3.74
CA ARG A 557 10.27 25.89 -3.10
C ARG A 557 9.13 25.24 -3.88
N ASN A 558 9.29 25.08 -5.20
CA ASN A 558 8.30 24.45 -6.06
C ASN A 558 8.52 22.94 -6.26
N ILE A 559 9.42 22.31 -5.49
CA ILE A 559 9.84 20.92 -5.74
C ILE A 559 8.69 19.92 -5.77
N SER A 560 7.65 20.11 -4.95
CA SER A 560 6.47 19.23 -4.91
C SER A 560 5.68 19.22 -6.23
N ALA A 561 5.80 20.25 -7.06
CA ALA A 561 5.19 20.32 -8.39
C ALA A 561 6.10 19.77 -9.50
N ILE A 562 7.38 19.52 -9.19
CA ILE A 562 8.40 19.08 -10.15
C ILE A 562 8.62 17.57 -10.06
N VAL A 563 8.65 17.00 -8.85
CA VAL A 563 8.74 15.56 -8.62
C VAL A 563 7.71 15.12 -7.58
N PRO A 564 7.10 13.93 -7.73
CA PRO A 564 6.15 13.42 -6.73
C PRO A 564 6.89 13.07 -5.44
N TYR A 565 6.13 12.94 -4.35
CA TYR A 565 6.64 12.58 -3.02
C TYR A 565 7.80 13.48 -2.58
N ALA A 566 7.71 14.78 -2.88
CA ALA A 566 8.74 15.74 -2.53
C ALA A 566 8.17 16.91 -1.75
N ASP A 567 9.01 17.48 -0.89
CA ASP A 567 8.70 18.71 -0.16
C ASP A 567 9.97 19.49 0.14
N TRP A 568 9.82 20.71 0.65
CA TRP A 568 10.94 21.60 0.91
C TRP A 568 10.97 22.12 2.35
N VAL A 569 12.14 22.62 2.74
CA VAL A 569 12.41 23.23 4.04
C VAL A 569 12.78 24.68 3.82
N ASN A 570 12.04 25.57 4.48
CA ASN A 570 12.36 26.99 4.53
C ASN A 570 13.44 27.27 5.57
N ASN A 571 14.53 27.91 5.16
CA ASN A 571 15.64 28.31 6.02
C ASN A 571 15.85 29.83 6.08
N ASP A 572 14.91 30.62 5.55
CA ASP A 572 15.04 32.07 5.43
C ASP A 572 15.21 32.79 6.77
N ASP A 573 14.63 32.25 7.83
CA ASP A 573 14.65 32.81 9.19
C ASP A 573 15.88 32.37 10.00
N LEU A 574 16.70 31.45 9.47
CA LEU A 574 17.88 30.91 10.15
C LEU A 574 19.09 31.83 9.97
N VAL A 575 18.97 33.06 10.47
CA VAL A 575 19.95 34.14 10.30
C VAL A 575 20.49 34.69 11.64
N PRO A 576 21.64 35.38 11.65
CA PRO A 576 22.17 36.02 12.85
C PRO A 576 21.23 37.09 13.44
N PRO A 577 21.31 37.36 14.77
CA PRO A 577 22.23 36.75 15.74
C PRO A 577 21.76 35.41 16.31
N SER A 578 20.47 35.10 16.21
CA SER A 578 19.88 33.87 16.79
C SER A 578 20.48 32.59 16.20
N TYR A 579 20.85 32.65 14.92
CA TYR A 579 21.50 31.57 14.19
C TYR A 579 22.83 32.06 13.62
N PRO A 580 23.95 31.86 14.34
CA PRO A 580 25.26 32.29 13.87
C PRO A 580 25.65 31.62 12.54
N CYS A 581 26.43 32.34 11.74
CA CYS A 581 26.93 31.84 10.46
C CYS A 581 28.07 30.82 10.62
N GLY A 582 28.26 30.02 9.57
CA GLY A 582 29.19 28.89 9.54
C GLY A 582 30.65 29.29 9.34
N SER A 583 31.43 28.33 8.83
CA SER A 583 32.89 28.38 8.77
C SER A 583 33.42 29.57 7.97
N SER A 584 32.95 29.79 6.74
CA SER A 584 33.46 30.86 5.86
C SER A 584 32.71 32.18 6.02
N SER A 585 31.39 32.17 5.92
CA SER A 585 30.49 33.33 6.00
C SER A 585 29.05 32.81 6.22
N CYS A 586 28.06 33.67 6.08
CA CYS A 586 26.65 33.27 6.05
C CYS A 586 26.23 32.46 4.80
N VAL A 587 27.13 32.15 3.86
CA VAL A 587 26.87 31.10 2.85
C VAL A 587 26.67 29.73 3.52
N HIS A 588 27.31 29.53 4.67
CA HIS A 588 27.20 28.33 5.48
C HIS A 588 26.36 28.60 6.74
N PHE A 589 25.51 27.65 7.07
CA PHE A 589 24.77 27.64 8.33
C PHE A 589 25.70 27.25 9.49
N GLY A 590 25.56 27.91 10.64
CA GLY A 590 26.24 27.51 11.88
C GLY A 590 25.57 26.31 12.55
N ALA A 591 26.16 25.81 13.64
CA ALA A 591 25.71 24.59 14.32
C ALA A 591 24.24 24.68 14.80
N THR A 592 23.84 25.81 15.39
CA THR A 592 22.45 26.03 15.83
C THR A 592 21.46 25.94 14.68
N ALA A 593 21.77 26.54 13.53
CA ALA A 593 20.94 26.45 12.33
C ALA A 593 20.92 25.04 11.77
N ASN A 594 22.06 24.34 11.67
CA ASN A 594 22.10 22.97 11.15
C ASN A 594 21.24 22.00 11.96
N ARG A 595 21.25 22.11 13.30
CA ARG A 595 20.36 21.31 14.16
C ARG A 595 18.88 21.58 13.87
N GLU A 596 18.52 22.85 13.69
CA GLU A 596 17.15 23.24 13.34
C GLU A 596 16.74 22.77 11.93
N ILE A 597 17.62 22.92 10.94
CA ILE A 597 17.45 22.38 9.59
C ILE A 597 17.20 20.87 9.64
N GLY A 598 17.94 20.14 10.47
CA GLY A 598 17.74 18.70 10.69
C GLY A 598 16.32 18.36 11.16
N ARG A 599 15.77 19.12 12.12
CA ARG A 599 14.38 18.95 12.57
C ARG A 599 13.39 19.25 11.45
N ARG A 600 13.58 20.36 10.73
CA ARG A 600 12.70 20.77 9.64
C ARG A 600 12.72 19.79 8.46
N PHE A 601 13.87 19.15 8.18
CA PHE A 601 13.93 18.06 7.19
C PHE A 601 13.03 16.89 7.56
N TYR A 602 12.99 16.52 8.85
CA TYR A 602 12.11 15.47 9.31
C TYR A 602 10.64 15.90 9.29
N GLU A 603 10.33 17.14 9.69
CA GLU A 603 8.96 17.68 9.56
C GLU A 603 8.48 17.66 8.11
N ALA A 604 9.31 18.09 7.16
CA ALA A 604 8.99 18.01 5.73
C ALA A 604 8.78 16.58 5.24
N LEU A 605 9.61 15.63 5.70
CA LEU A 605 9.40 14.21 5.44
C LEU A 605 8.03 13.73 5.94
N THR A 606 7.62 14.13 7.14
CA THR A 606 6.29 13.74 7.68
C THR A 606 5.13 14.32 6.89
N ARG A 607 5.27 15.52 6.32
CA ARG A 607 4.24 16.11 5.44
C ARG A 607 4.08 15.33 4.15
N VAL A 608 5.16 14.77 3.60
CA VAL A 608 5.08 13.87 2.43
C VAL A 608 4.28 12.61 2.77
N TRP A 609 4.44 12.04 3.97
CA TRP A 609 3.70 10.85 4.38
C TRP A 609 2.19 11.07 4.57
N SER A 610 1.77 12.33 4.75
CA SER A 610 0.36 12.69 4.96
C SER A 610 -0.41 13.07 3.69
N ARG A 611 0.27 13.15 2.55
CA ARG A 611 -0.31 13.38 1.23
C ARG A 611 -0.50 12.04 0.53
#